data_AF-A0A7C5ASE8-F1
#
_entry.id   AF-A0A7C5ASE8-F1
#
_cell.length_a   1.000
_cell.length_b   1.000
_cell.length_c   1.000
_cell.angle_alpha   90.00
_cell.angle_beta   90.00
_cell.angle_gamma   90.00
#
_symmetry.space_group_name_H-M   'P 1'
#
loop_
_entity.id
_entity.type
_entity.pdbx_description
1 polymer ?
#
loop_
_entity_poly.entity_id
_entity_poly.type
_entity_poly.pdbx_seq_one_letter_code
_entity_poly.pdbx_strand_id
1 'polypeptide(L)' 'PTIGGVLSKGGIDRELLQEAIHTYYVMAGWDRETGIPTPERLEELGVGWAKEYLPK' A
#
# COMPACT_ATOMS: atom_id res chain seq x y z
N PRO A 1 20.49 -9.06 5.54
CA PRO A 1 19.56 -9.03 6.70
C PRO A 1 20.25 -8.43 7.93
N THR A 2 20.15 -7.11 8.11
CA THR A 2 20.72 -6.43 9.28
C THR A 2 19.73 -6.50 10.44
N ILE A 3 19.78 -7.64 11.14
CA ILE A 3 19.21 -7.83 12.47
C ILE A 3 20.23 -7.22 13.44
N GLY A 4 20.01 -6.00 13.93
CA GLY A 4 20.92 -5.40 14.91
C GLY A 4 20.58 -3.96 15.30
N GLY A 5 19.93 -3.80 16.46
CA GLY A 5 19.67 -2.49 17.10
C GLY A 5 18.56 -2.60 18.15
N VAL A 6 18.43 -1.61 19.04
CA VAL A 6 17.47 -1.52 20.18
C VAL A 6 16.00 -1.87 19.89
N LEU A 7 15.66 -2.03 18.61
CA LEU A 7 14.36 -2.48 18.09
C LEU A 7 14.17 -4.00 18.15
N SER A 8 15.18 -4.80 18.54
CA SER A 8 15.04 -6.26 18.67
C SER A 8 13.98 -6.73 19.67
N LYS A 9 13.48 -5.84 20.55
CA LYS A 9 12.46 -6.16 21.58
C LYS A 9 11.08 -5.56 21.32
N GLY A 10 10.90 -4.76 20.27
CA GLY A 10 9.64 -4.11 19.94
C GLY A 10 9.28 -4.41 18.51
N GLY A 11 8.57 -5.52 18.28
CA GLY A 11 7.97 -5.78 16.97
C GLY A 11 7.00 -4.65 16.64
N ILE A 12 6.96 -4.25 15.37
CA ILE A 12 5.92 -3.33 14.91
C ILE A 12 4.58 -4.02 15.16
N ASP A 13 3.69 -3.32 15.85
CA ASP A 13 2.34 -3.80 16.06
C ASP A 13 1.67 -4.05 14.69
N ARG A 14 1.19 -5.27 14.48
CA ARG A 14 0.67 -5.68 13.17
C ARG A 14 -0.58 -4.91 12.79
N GLU A 15 -1.39 -4.53 13.78
CA GLU A 15 -2.62 -3.79 13.57
C GLU A 15 -2.29 -2.33 13.21
N LEU A 16 -1.35 -1.72 13.95
CA LEU A 16 -0.87 -0.37 13.64
C LEU A 16 -0.22 -0.29 12.25
N LEU A 17 0.52 -1.33 11.85
CA LEU A 17 1.09 -1.41 10.51
C LEU A 17 0.03 -1.53 9.43
N GLN A 18 -1.00 -2.35 9.64
CA GLN A 18 -2.12 -2.49 8.70
C GLN A 18 -2.89 -1.18 8.55
N GLU A 19 -3.17 -0.49 9.65
CA GLU A 19 -3.80 0.83 9.65
C GLU A 19 -2.98 1.84 8.85
N ALA A 20 -1.66 1.89 9.07
CA ALA A 20 -0.78 2.79 8.31
C ALA A 20 -0.77 2.49 6.80
N ILE A 21 -0.79 1.22 6.41
CA ILE A 21 -0.88 0.79 5.01
C ILE A 21 -2.22 1.22 4.41
N HIS A 22 -3.33 0.98 5.11
CA HIS A 22 -4.66 1.41 4.68
C HIS A 22 -4.74 2.93 4.48
N THR A 23 -4.19 3.70 5.42
CA THR A 23 -4.10 5.16 5.30
C THR A 23 -3.32 5.56 4.06
N TYR A 24 -2.18 4.91 3.81
CA TYR A 24 -1.36 5.17 2.63
C TYR A 24 -2.11 4.89 1.33
N TYR A 25 -2.81 3.76 1.22
CA TYR A 25 -3.60 3.44 0.03
C TYR A 25 -4.69 4.47 -0.25
N VAL A 26 -5.46 4.87 0.77
CA VAL A 26 -6.48 5.90 0.61
C VAL A 26 -5.86 7.22 0.12
N MET A 27 -4.74 7.64 0.70
CA MET A 27 -4.04 8.87 0.30
C MET A 27 -3.47 8.79 -1.13
N ALA A 28 -3.02 7.61 -1.56
CA ALA A 28 -2.49 7.38 -2.90
C ALA A 28 -3.60 7.32 -3.98
N GLY A 29 -4.87 7.29 -3.58
CA GLY A 29 -6.01 7.05 -4.47
C GLY A 29 -6.17 5.58 -4.84
N TRP A 30 -5.78 4.68 -3.95
CA TRP A 30 -5.88 3.24 -4.10
C TRP A 30 -6.96 2.71 -3.17
N ASP A 31 -7.50 1.53 -3.51
CA ASP A 31 -8.48 0.85 -2.69
C ASP A 31 -7.88 0.43 -1.35
N ARG A 32 -8.61 0.68 -0.27
CA ARG A 32 -8.14 0.50 1.11
C ARG A 32 -7.82 -0.96 1.42
N GLU A 33 -8.63 -1.89 0.93
CA GLU A 33 -8.58 -3.29 1.33
C GLU A 33 -7.74 -4.13 0.37
N THR A 34 -7.83 -3.86 -0.93
CA THR A 34 -7.12 -4.59 -1.99
C THR A 34 -5.77 -3.98 -2.33
N GLY A 35 -5.55 -2.69 -2.02
CA GLY A 35 -4.36 -1.93 -2.40
C GLY A 35 -4.29 -1.65 -3.90
N ILE A 36 -5.37 -1.87 -4.64
CA ILE A 36 -5.42 -1.69 -6.09
C ILE A 36 -5.67 -0.20 -6.40
N PRO A 37 -4.84 0.43 -7.26
CA PRO A 37 -5.08 1.80 -7.70
C PRO A 37 -6.43 1.93 -8.40
N THR A 38 -7.17 3.01 -8.13
CA THR A 38 -8.43 3.22 -8.84
C THR A 38 -8.17 3.49 -10.34
N PRO A 39 -9.12 3.14 -11.22
CA PRO A 39 -9.00 3.42 -12.65
C PRO A 39 -8.74 4.90 -12.95
N GLU A 40 -9.41 5.79 -12.23
CA GLU A 40 -9.24 7.24 -12.32
C GLU A 40 -7.80 7.64 -12.01
N ARG A 41 -7.24 7.11 -10.91
CA ARG A 41 -5.87 7.39 -10.49
C ARG A 41 -4.84 6.93 -11.51
N LEU A 42 -5.07 5.78 -12.15
CA LEU A 42 -4.18 5.27 -13.21
C LEU A 42 -4.19 6.15 -14.45
N GLU A 43 -5.35 6.73 -14.80
CA GLU A 43 -5.45 7.66 -15.93
C GLU A 43 -4.81 9.01 -15.62
N GLU A 44 -5.01 9.55 -14.41
CA GLU A 44 -4.33 10.77 -13.95
C GLU A 44 -2.80 10.64 -13.98
N LEU A 45 -2.29 9.46 -13.64
CA LEU A 45 -0.85 9.16 -13.65
C LEU A 45 -0.30 8.85 -15.06
N GLY A 46 -1.15 8.82 -16.09
CA GLY A 46 -0.75 8.49 -17.47
C GLY A 46 -0.39 7.02 -17.68
N VAL A 47 -0.73 6.16 -16.72
CA VAL A 47 -0.47 4.71 -16.74
C VAL A 47 -1.77 3.91 -16.85
N GLY A 48 -2.77 4.46 -17.53
CA GLY A 48 -4.07 3.80 -17.74
C GLY A 48 -3.97 2.42 -18.38
N TRP A 49 -2.90 2.14 -19.13
CA TRP A 49 -2.59 0.82 -19.69
C TRP A 49 -2.40 -0.26 -18.61
N ALA A 50 -1.99 0.11 -17.40
CA ALA A 50 -1.74 -0.84 -16.32
C ALA A 50 -3.02 -1.53 -15.82
N LYS A 51 -4.21 -0.98 -16.13
CA LYS A 51 -5.52 -1.58 -15.83
C LYS A 51 -5.64 -3.01 -16.34
N GLU A 52 -5.00 -3.33 -17.47
CA GLU A 52 -5.06 -4.67 -18.09
C GLU A 52 -4.26 -5.73 -17.33
N TYR A 53 -3.37 -5.32 -16.43
CA TYR A 53 -2.48 -6.20 -15.67
C TYR A 53 -2.89 -6.34 -14.19
N LEU A 54 -3.98 -5.68 -13.78
CA LEU A 54 -4.49 -5.81 -12.42
C LEU A 54 -5.24 -7.13 -12.22
N PRO A 55 -5.13 -7.75 -11.03
CA PRO A 55 -5.95 -8.92 -10.70
C PRO A 55 -7.43 -8.54 -10.72
N LYS A 56 -8.26 -9.43 -11.29
CA LYS A 56 -9.72 -9.28 -11.34
C LYS A 56 -10.37 -9.52 -9.99
#